data_AF-A0A9N9WEC6-F1
#
_entry.id   AF-A0A9N9WEC6-F1
#
_cell.length_a   1.000
_cell.length_b   1.000
_cell.length_c   1.000
_cell.angle_alpha   90.00
_cell.angle_beta   90.00
_cell.angle_gamma   90.00
#
_symmetry.space_group_name_H-M   'P 1'
#
loop_
_entity.id
_entity.type
_entity.pdbx_description
1 polymer ?
#
loop_
_entity_poly.entity_id
_entity_poly.type
_entity_poly.pdbx_seq_one_letter_code
_entity_poly.pdbx_strand_id
1 'polypeptide(L)'
;MEDEVTFLFQLGVMRDAVSAPTHLLTLAYLKELAVKFVQEKIPDNGLNRLSERILLFRHDYCSPNVLQLVNAASDVTDETLVEIVLTANPLICDGGLENAPAPRPHALSVHSYKTPTFCDFCGEMLFGLVRQGLKCEGCGLNYHKRCAVKVPSNCTIPSGTGSGSGPGGARRSSAGARSPSRTSQHSHTSHDDSLVRRLADLVTGNN
;
A
#
# COMPACT_ATOMS: atom_id res chain seq x y z
N MET A 1 40.08 -20.72 -17.29
CA MET A 1 39.20 -19.61 -17.68
C MET A 1 37.89 -19.95 -17.02
N GLU A 2 37.46 -19.18 -16.03
CA GLU A 2 36.21 -19.45 -15.35
C GLU A 2 35.08 -19.04 -16.31
N ASP A 3 34.12 -19.94 -16.54
CA ASP A 3 33.00 -19.64 -17.43
C ASP A 3 32.07 -18.63 -16.74
N GLU A 4 31.98 -17.41 -17.27
CA GLU A 4 31.06 -16.36 -16.82
C GLU A 4 29.91 -16.18 -17.81
N VAL A 5 28.75 -15.79 -17.30
CA VAL A 5 27.60 -15.36 -18.09
C VAL A 5 27.41 -13.86 -17.92
N THR A 6 27.18 -13.14 -19.02
CA THR A 6 26.90 -11.70 -18.99
C THR A 6 25.47 -11.43 -19.44
N PHE A 7 24.68 -10.76 -18.62
CA PHE A 7 23.28 -10.46 -18.90
C PHE A 7 22.97 -9.01 -18.50
N LEU A 8 21.76 -8.54 -18.82
CA LEU A 8 21.37 -7.15 -18.61
C LEU A 8 20.24 -7.08 -17.60
N PHE A 9 20.45 -6.34 -16.50
CA PHE A 9 19.34 -5.96 -15.62
C PHE A 9 18.70 -4.68 -16.10
N GLN A 10 17.37 -4.62 -16.03
CA GLN A 10 16.58 -3.44 -16.31
C GLN A 10 15.63 -3.15 -15.14
N LEU A 11 15.51 -1.88 -14.76
CA LEU A 11 14.53 -1.39 -13.80
C LEU A 11 14.00 -0.04 -14.30
N GLY A 12 12.79 -0.02 -14.83
CA GLY A 12 12.25 1.17 -15.48
C GLY A 12 13.11 1.56 -16.68
N VAL A 13 13.67 2.78 -16.70
CA VAL A 13 14.59 3.25 -17.76
C VAL A 13 16.06 2.91 -17.49
N MET A 14 16.39 2.39 -16.32
CA MET A 14 17.77 2.09 -15.92
C MET A 14 18.16 0.70 -16.40
N ARG A 15 19.35 0.56 -16.99
CA ARG A 15 19.86 -0.72 -17.48
C ARG A 15 21.38 -0.81 -17.36
N ASP A 16 21.88 -1.87 -16.75
CA ASP A 16 23.32 -2.19 -16.75
C ASP A 16 23.59 -3.67 -17.06
N ALA A 17 24.80 -3.93 -17.54
CA ALA A 17 25.33 -5.28 -17.69
C ALA A 17 25.84 -5.82 -16.36
N VAL A 18 25.58 -7.11 -16.12
CA VAL A 18 26.03 -7.86 -14.95
C VAL A 18 26.66 -9.15 -15.43
N SER A 19 27.88 -9.40 -14.97
CA SER A 19 28.60 -10.66 -15.22
C SER A 19 28.64 -11.48 -13.94
N ALA A 20 28.39 -12.78 -14.06
CA ALA A 20 28.35 -13.72 -12.94
C ALA A 20 29.05 -15.03 -13.31
N PRO A 21 29.82 -15.63 -12.40
CA PRO A 21 30.39 -16.97 -12.63
C PRO A 21 29.27 -18.00 -12.78
N THR A 22 29.29 -18.76 -13.87
CA THR A 22 28.22 -19.71 -14.24
C THR A 22 27.97 -20.74 -13.14
N HIS A 23 29.03 -21.18 -12.46
CA HIS A 23 28.96 -22.17 -11.38
C HIS A 23 28.31 -21.65 -10.08
N LEU A 24 28.23 -20.33 -9.89
CA LEU A 24 27.55 -19.70 -8.75
C LEU A 24 26.14 -19.23 -9.10
N LEU A 25 25.76 -19.29 -10.38
CA LEU A 25 24.48 -18.76 -10.86
C LEU A 25 23.33 -19.64 -10.36
N THR A 26 22.74 -19.21 -9.26
CA THR A 26 21.50 -19.73 -8.70
C THR A 26 20.44 -18.65 -8.71
N LEU A 27 19.16 -19.02 -8.58
CA LEU A 27 18.07 -18.03 -8.49
C LEU A 27 18.27 -17.10 -7.28
N ALA A 28 18.74 -17.64 -6.15
CA ALA A 28 19.08 -16.85 -4.96
C ALA A 28 20.18 -15.84 -5.26
N TYR A 29 21.28 -16.27 -5.88
CA TYR A 29 22.38 -15.39 -6.26
C TYR A 29 21.95 -14.32 -7.27
N LEU A 30 21.11 -14.68 -8.25
CA LEU A 30 20.54 -13.72 -9.20
C LEU A 30 19.68 -12.65 -8.50
N LYS A 31 18.89 -13.05 -7.49
CA LYS A 31 18.14 -12.11 -6.65
C LYS A 31 19.05 -11.22 -5.81
N GLU A 32 20.15 -11.75 -5.26
CA GLU A 32 21.14 -10.94 -4.52
C GLU A 32 21.77 -9.88 -5.41
N LEU A 33 22.15 -10.24 -6.65
CA LEU A 33 22.64 -9.30 -7.65
C LEU A 33 21.60 -8.23 -7.99
N ALA A 34 20.32 -8.62 -8.14
CA ALA A 34 19.23 -7.68 -8.38
C ALA A 34 19.00 -6.73 -7.19
N VAL A 35 19.08 -7.22 -5.95
CA VAL A 35 19.02 -6.38 -4.74
C VAL A 35 20.16 -5.36 -4.73
N LYS A 36 21.39 -5.80 -5.03
CA LYS A 36 22.55 -4.92 -5.12
C LYS A 36 22.35 -3.84 -6.19
N PHE A 37 21.88 -4.22 -7.37
CA PHE A 37 21.54 -3.30 -8.46
C PHE A 37 20.50 -2.25 -8.02
N VAL A 38 19.40 -2.68 -7.41
CA VAL A 38 18.34 -1.78 -6.91
C VAL A 38 18.88 -0.82 -5.85
N GLN A 39 19.72 -1.29 -4.93
CA GLN A 39 20.28 -0.46 -3.87
C GLN A 39 21.28 0.58 -4.42
N GLU A 40 22.04 0.22 -5.44
CA GLU A 40 22.97 1.12 -6.12
C GLU A 40 22.25 2.20 -6.92
N LYS A 41 21.20 1.80 -7.67
CA LYS A 41 20.42 2.72 -8.51
C LYS A 41 19.43 3.58 -7.72
N ILE A 42 18.92 3.05 -6.60
CA ILE A 42 17.92 3.70 -5.75
C ILE A 42 18.37 3.61 -4.29
N PRO A 43 19.37 4.41 -3.90
CA PRO A 43 19.75 4.51 -2.50
C PRO A 43 18.54 5.00 -1.67
N ASP A 44 18.40 4.49 -0.46
CA ASP A 44 17.30 4.81 0.45
C ASP A 44 15.91 4.57 -0.15
N ASN A 45 15.74 3.50 -0.94
CA ASN A 45 14.47 3.08 -1.56
C ASN A 45 13.32 2.88 -0.57
N GLY A 46 13.52 2.97 0.75
CA GLY A 46 12.48 2.85 1.79
C GLY A 46 11.77 1.48 1.80
N LEU A 47 12.30 0.51 1.05
CA LEU A 47 11.73 -0.83 0.93
C LEU A 47 12.48 -1.79 1.84
N ASN A 48 11.79 -2.30 2.85
CA ASN A 48 12.30 -3.39 3.67
C ASN A 48 12.13 -4.74 2.94
N ARG A 49 13.07 -5.67 3.16
CA ARG A 49 13.04 -7.05 2.61
C ARG A 49 12.99 -7.09 1.07
N LEU A 50 13.87 -6.33 0.41
CA LEU A 50 13.94 -6.23 -1.06
C LEU A 50 13.97 -7.60 -1.78
N SER A 51 14.72 -8.56 -1.23
CA SER A 51 14.83 -9.92 -1.78
C SER A 51 13.49 -10.66 -1.93
N GLU A 52 12.49 -10.31 -1.13
CA GLU A 52 11.14 -10.86 -1.17
C GLU A 52 10.17 -10.05 -2.04
N ARG A 53 10.54 -8.82 -2.37
CA ARG A 53 9.74 -7.91 -3.20
C ARG A 53 10.16 -7.89 -4.66
N ILE A 54 11.34 -8.42 -4.97
CA ILE A 54 11.88 -8.48 -6.33
C ILE A 54 11.33 -9.70 -7.06
N LEU A 55 10.71 -9.43 -8.20
CA LEU A 55 10.39 -10.40 -9.24
C LEU A 55 11.29 -10.16 -10.43
N LEU A 56 11.75 -11.24 -11.08
CA LEU A 56 12.64 -11.19 -12.22
C LEU A 56 11.93 -11.78 -13.42
N PHE A 57 11.88 -11.03 -14.52
CA PHE A 57 11.29 -11.47 -15.78
C PHE A 57 12.33 -11.42 -16.89
N ARG A 58 12.42 -12.47 -17.70
CA ARG A 58 13.18 -12.42 -18.94
C ARG A 58 12.30 -11.93 -20.08
N HIS A 59 12.89 -11.24 -21.05
CA HIS A 59 12.21 -10.85 -22.27
C HIS A 59 12.30 -11.96 -23.32
N ASP A 60 11.16 -12.50 -23.74
CA ASP A 60 11.02 -13.44 -24.84
C ASP A 60 10.16 -12.82 -25.94
N TYR A 61 10.79 -12.15 -26.91
CA TYR A 61 10.11 -11.50 -28.03
C TYR A 61 9.50 -12.46 -29.05
N CYS A 62 9.78 -13.76 -28.92
CA CYS A 62 9.16 -14.80 -29.74
C CYS A 62 7.85 -15.32 -29.12
N SER A 63 7.59 -14.99 -27.86
CA SER A 63 6.39 -15.37 -27.11
C SER A 63 5.34 -14.24 -27.14
N PRO A 64 4.03 -14.55 -27.20
CA PRO A 64 2.98 -13.54 -27.05
C PRO A 64 3.00 -12.91 -25.65
N ASN A 65 3.48 -13.65 -24.65
CA ASN A 65 3.79 -13.12 -23.32
C ASN A 65 5.28 -12.76 -23.30
N VAL A 66 5.59 -11.50 -23.63
CA VAL A 66 6.98 -11.02 -23.77
C VAL A 66 7.74 -11.09 -22.45
N LEU A 67 7.07 -10.85 -21.32
CA LEU A 67 7.66 -10.99 -19.99
C LEU A 67 7.39 -12.39 -19.44
N GLN A 68 8.43 -13.20 -19.34
CA GLN A 68 8.36 -14.54 -18.74
C GLN A 68 9.07 -14.54 -17.39
N LEU A 69 8.39 -15.06 -16.36
CA LEU A 69 8.98 -15.15 -15.02
C LEU A 69 10.20 -16.07 -15.04
N VAL A 70 11.31 -15.62 -14.46
CA VAL A 70 12.52 -16.42 -14.27
C VAL A 70 12.29 -17.39 -13.12
N ASN A 71 12.18 -18.69 -13.43
CA ASN A 71 11.94 -19.75 -12.45
C ASN A 71 13.20 -20.53 -12.11
N ALA A 72 14.23 -20.47 -12.96
CA ALA A 72 15.51 -21.10 -12.75
C ALA A 72 16.65 -20.20 -13.23
N ALA A 73 17.84 -20.38 -12.66
CA ALA A 73 19.04 -19.67 -13.11
C ALA A 73 19.40 -19.98 -14.56
N SER A 74 19.06 -21.19 -15.03
CA SER A 74 19.24 -21.62 -16.42
C SER A 74 18.41 -20.81 -17.43
N ASP A 75 17.39 -20.07 -16.98
CA ASP A 75 16.60 -19.20 -17.84
C ASP A 75 17.36 -17.92 -18.22
N VAL A 76 18.50 -17.65 -17.56
CA VAL A 76 19.37 -16.50 -17.79
C VAL A 76 20.65 -17.00 -18.46
N THR A 77 20.79 -16.66 -19.74
CA THR A 77 21.98 -16.92 -20.54
C THR A 77 22.64 -15.61 -20.94
N ASP A 78 23.73 -15.69 -21.70
CA ASP A 78 24.42 -14.51 -22.22
C ASP A 78 23.44 -13.61 -22.99
N GLU A 79 23.59 -12.29 -22.83
CA GLU A 79 22.75 -11.24 -23.41
C GLU A 79 21.26 -11.24 -23.00
N THR A 80 20.86 -12.09 -22.05
CA THR A 80 19.46 -12.11 -21.56
C THR A 80 19.09 -10.76 -20.95
N LEU A 81 17.96 -10.20 -21.37
CA LEU A 81 17.38 -9.02 -20.73
C LEU A 81 16.46 -9.45 -19.59
N VAL A 82 16.86 -9.13 -18.36
CA VAL A 82 16.13 -9.43 -17.14
C VAL A 82 15.54 -8.13 -16.55
N GLU A 83 14.23 -8.00 -16.63
CA GLU A 83 13.46 -6.93 -16.01
C GLU A 83 13.24 -7.22 -14.53
N ILE A 84 13.65 -6.27 -13.68
CA ILE A 84 13.43 -6.26 -12.24
C ILE A 84 12.11 -5.53 -11.98
N VAL A 85 11.15 -6.26 -11.44
CA VAL A 85 9.86 -5.71 -11.02
C VAL A 85 9.79 -5.69 -9.49
N LEU A 86 9.63 -4.50 -8.93
CA LEU A 86 9.47 -4.31 -7.50
C LEU A 86 7.98 -4.39 -7.11
N THR A 87 7.65 -5.34 -6.26
CA THR A 87 6.29 -5.47 -5.73
C THR A 87 6.07 -4.47 -4.59
N ALA A 88 5.20 -3.49 -4.82
CA ALA A 88 4.76 -2.51 -3.84
C ALA A 88 3.68 -3.05 -2.88
N ASN A 89 3.21 -4.30 -3.06
CA ASN A 89 2.27 -4.88 -2.09
C ASN A 89 2.93 -4.89 -0.70
N PRO A 90 2.23 -4.38 0.34
CA PRO A 90 2.66 -4.62 1.71
C PRO A 90 2.59 -6.12 1.94
N LEU A 91 3.74 -6.80 1.97
CA LEU A 91 3.79 -8.19 2.40
C LEU A 91 3.35 -8.24 3.86
N ILE A 92 2.17 -8.83 4.08
CA ILE A 92 1.67 -9.21 5.39
C ILE A 92 2.42 -10.47 5.80
N CYS A 93 3.68 -10.31 6.18
CA CYS A 93 4.55 -11.30 6.82
C CYS A 93 5.81 -10.50 7.18
N ASP A 94 6.30 -10.37 8.40
CA ASP A 94 6.24 -11.27 9.56
C ASP A 94 6.53 -10.43 10.82
N GLY A 95 5.67 -10.54 11.84
CA GLY A 95 6.00 -10.43 13.26
C GLY A 95 6.83 -9.29 13.87
N GLY A 96 6.96 -8.08 13.30
CA GLY A 96 7.83 -7.08 13.95
C GLY A 96 7.78 -5.63 13.47
N LEU A 97 6.61 -5.00 13.38
CA LEU A 97 6.44 -3.57 13.70
C LEU A 97 4.95 -3.29 13.92
N GLU A 98 4.54 -3.48 15.16
CA GLU A 98 3.30 -2.94 15.71
C GLU A 98 3.15 -1.43 15.41
N ASN A 99 1.97 -1.06 14.90
CA ASN A 99 1.38 0.30 14.88
C ASN A 99 1.28 1.09 13.55
N ALA A 100 1.44 0.47 12.39
CA ALA A 100 0.84 1.03 11.16
C ALA A 100 -0.28 0.11 10.66
N PRO A 101 -1.55 0.38 11.01
CA PRO A 101 -2.67 -0.38 10.46
C PRO A 101 -2.70 -0.19 8.94
N ALA A 102 -2.61 -1.29 8.19
CA ALA A 102 -2.90 -1.26 6.75
C ALA A 102 -4.24 -0.54 6.53
N PRO A 103 -4.36 0.31 5.49
CA PRO A 103 -5.58 1.07 5.25
C PRO A 103 -6.74 0.10 4.97
N ARG A 104 -7.57 -0.12 5.99
CA ARG A 104 -8.76 -0.95 5.91
C ARG A 104 -9.97 -0.07 5.62
N PRO A 105 -10.56 -0.15 4.42
CA PRO A 105 -11.77 0.61 4.13
C PRO A 105 -12.94 0.11 4.99
N HIS A 106 -13.85 1.02 5.33
CA HIS A 106 -15.09 0.67 6.03
C HIS A 106 -16.02 -0.12 5.09
N ALA A 107 -16.43 -1.31 5.50
CA ALA A 107 -17.48 -2.07 4.83
C ALA A 107 -18.85 -1.47 5.18
N LEU A 108 -19.32 -0.51 4.39
CA LEU A 108 -20.52 0.28 4.67
C LEU A 108 -21.76 -0.35 4.02
N SER A 109 -22.81 -0.59 4.81
CA SER A 109 -24.13 -1.05 4.34
C SER A 109 -25.24 -0.09 4.73
N VAL A 110 -26.30 0.00 3.91
CA VAL A 110 -27.43 0.89 4.16
C VAL A 110 -28.23 0.40 5.37
N HIS A 111 -28.45 1.27 6.35
CA HIS A 111 -29.11 0.91 7.61
C HIS A 111 -30.28 1.86 7.93
N SER A 112 -31.32 1.29 8.55
CA SER A 112 -32.46 2.06 9.08
C SER A 112 -32.42 2.07 10.60
N TYR A 113 -32.26 3.25 11.18
CA TYR A 113 -32.09 3.44 12.61
C TYR A 113 -33.45 3.59 13.31
N LYS A 114 -33.58 2.94 14.47
CA LYS A 114 -34.80 3.00 15.30
C LYS A 114 -34.80 4.17 16.29
N THR A 115 -33.65 4.82 16.48
CA THR A 115 -33.44 5.96 17.38
C THR A 115 -32.67 7.07 16.67
N PRO A 116 -32.80 8.34 17.11
CA PRO A 116 -32.00 9.44 16.56
C PRO A 116 -30.51 9.11 16.66
N THR A 117 -29.87 8.96 15.49
CA THR A 117 -28.47 8.55 15.36
C THR A 117 -27.72 9.66 14.63
N PHE A 118 -26.46 9.88 15.00
CA PHE A 118 -25.62 10.94 14.46
C PHE A 118 -24.49 10.35 13.61
N CYS A 119 -24.04 11.11 12.63
CA CYS A 119 -22.92 10.74 11.78
C CYS A 119 -21.60 10.89 12.55
N ASP A 120 -20.83 9.82 12.64
CA ASP A 120 -19.54 9.79 13.35
C ASP A 120 -18.44 10.61 12.63
N PHE A 121 -18.70 11.09 11.41
CA PHE A 121 -17.79 11.97 10.66
C PHE A 121 -18.11 13.46 10.83
N CYS A 122 -19.38 13.87 10.70
CA CYS A 122 -19.74 15.30 10.74
C CYS A 122 -20.52 15.72 12.00
N GLY A 123 -20.87 14.78 12.87
CA GLY A 123 -21.61 15.05 14.12
C GLY A 123 -23.08 15.43 13.95
N GLU A 124 -23.59 15.52 12.71
CA GLU A 124 -24.99 15.87 12.43
C GLU A 124 -25.90 14.64 12.42
N MET A 125 -27.18 14.84 12.71
CA MET A 125 -28.18 13.77 12.77
C MET A 125 -28.42 13.13 11.39
N LEU A 126 -28.62 11.81 11.39
CA LEU A 126 -29.10 11.04 10.23
C LEU A 126 -30.62 11.24 10.09
N PHE A 127 -31.04 12.16 9.22
CA PHE A 127 -32.46 12.49 9.03
C PHE A 127 -33.17 11.50 8.09
N GLY A 128 -34.45 11.24 8.33
CA GLY A 128 -35.34 10.45 7.47
C GLY A 128 -36.12 9.34 8.20
N LEU A 129 -37.18 8.82 7.57
CA LEU A 129 -38.02 7.77 8.14
C LEU A 129 -37.42 6.36 7.99
N VAL A 130 -36.69 6.10 6.90
CA VAL A 130 -36.00 4.84 6.63
C VAL A 130 -34.68 5.11 5.92
N ARG A 131 -33.73 4.17 6.00
CA ARG A 131 -32.44 4.20 5.27
C ARG A 131 -31.69 5.53 5.46
N GLN A 132 -31.67 6.06 6.69
CA GLN A 132 -31.16 7.40 7.00
C GLN A 132 -29.64 7.52 6.80
N GLY A 133 -28.92 6.40 6.82
CA GLY A 133 -27.47 6.40 6.67
C GLY A 133 -26.87 5.03 6.37
N LEU A 134 -25.55 5.00 6.47
CA LEU A 134 -24.71 3.84 6.27
C LEU A 134 -24.14 3.39 7.62
N LYS A 135 -24.00 2.09 7.84
CA LYS A 135 -23.36 1.51 9.00
C LYS A 135 -22.18 0.65 8.56
N CYS A 136 -21.05 0.76 9.24
CA CYS A 136 -19.92 -0.12 8.99
C CYS A 136 -20.12 -1.47 9.68
N GLU A 137 -19.99 -2.57 8.94
CA GLU A 137 -20.05 -3.93 9.49
C GLU A 137 -18.79 -4.31 10.28
N GLY A 138 -17.68 -3.61 10.01
CA GLY A 138 -16.44 -3.75 10.77
C GLY A 138 -16.51 -3.00 12.09
N CYS A 139 -16.47 -1.67 12.06
CA CYS A 139 -16.35 -0.81 13.24
C CYS A 139 -17.68 -0.41 13.92
N GLY A 140 -18.84 -0.68 13.29
CA GLY A 140 -20.14 -0.29 13.83
C GLY A 140 -20.47 1.20 13.76
N LEU A 141 -19.57 2.04 13.25
CA LEU A 141 -19.79 3.49 13.07
C LEU A 141 -20.80 3.79 11.96
N ASN A 142 -21.42 4.96 12.07
CA ASN A 142 -22.58 5.40 11.30
C ASN A 142 -22.23 6.66 10.50
N TYR A 143 -22.59 6.69 9.21
CA TYR A 143 -22.21 7.78 8.31
C TYR A 143 -23.37 8.20 7.40
N HIS A 144 -23.42 9.48 7.02
CA HIS A 144 -24.25 9.87 5.87
C HIS A 144 -23.66 9.32 4.56
N LYS A 145 -24.51 9.18 3.54
CA LYS A 145 -24.07 8.86 2.18
C LYS A 145 -23.03 9.85 1.64
N ARG A 146 -23.19 11.15 1.95
CA ARG A 146 -22.24 12.22 1.56
C ARG A 146 -20.95 12.21 2.39
N CYS A 147 -20.97 11.63 3.58
CA CYS A 147 -19.82 11.58 4.47
C CYS A 147 -18.94 10.37 4.15
N ALA A 148 -19.53 9.24 3.76
CA ALA A 148 -18.83 8.00 3.43
C ALA A 148 -17.65 8.18 2.48
N VAL A 149 -17.77 9.06 1.47
CA VAL A 149 -16.70 9.34 0.49
C VAL A 149 -15.52 10.13 1.08
N LYS A 150 -15.67 10.72 2.26
CA LYS A 150 -14.66 11.53 2.96
C LYS A 150 -14.06 10.81 4.17
N VAL A 151 -14.55 9.62 4.50
CA VAL A 151 -14.09 8.86 5.67
C VAL A 151 -12.74 8.19 5.32
N PRO A 152 -11.70 8.35 6.16
CA PRO A 152 -10.43 7.65 5.97
C PRO A 152 -10.58 6.12 6.02
N SER A 153 -9.73 5.40 5.31
CA SER A 153 -9.72 3.92 5.30
C SER A 153 -8.99 3.35 6.51
N ASN A 154 -9.42 3.67 7.74
CA ASN A 154 -8.80 3.22 8.98
C ASN A 154 -9.75 2.39 9.87
N CYS A 155 -10.58 1.55 9.26
CA CYS A 155 -11.57 0.75 9.97
C CYS A 155 -10.91 -0.24 10.95
N THR A 156 -11.08 -0.02 12.26
CA THR A 156 -10.65 -0.95 13.32
C THR A 156 -11.85 -1.79 13.78
N ILE A 157 -11.65 -3.09 14.04
CA ILE A 157 -12.71 -3.93 14.60
C ILE A 157 -12.90 -3.50 16.07
N PRO A 158 -14.12 -3.25 16.55
CA PRO A 158 -14.37 -3.03 17.95
C PRO A 158 -14.20 -4.38 18.64
N SER A 159 -13.13 -4.53 19.41
CA SER A 159 -13.04 -5.56 20.44
C SER A 159 -14.16 -5.31 21.45
N GLY A 160 -15.23 -6.10 21.32
CA GLY A 160 -16.35 -6.27 22.23
C GLY A 160 -16.63 -5.17 23.26
N THR A 161 -17.62 -4.32 22.99
CA THR A 161 -18.49 -3.81 24.05
C THR A 161 -19.86 -3.52 23.44
N GLY A 162 -20.84 -4.31 23.87
CA GLY A 162 -22.19 -4.30 23.32
C GLY A 162 -22.86 -2.94 23.45
N SER A 163 -23.41 -2.45 22.34
CA SER A 163 -24.38 -1.36 22.34
C SER A 163 -25.71 -1.87 22.89
N GLY A 164 -25.78 -1.96 24.22
CA GLY A 164 -27.03 -2.04 24.97
C GLY A 164 -27.71 -0.66 24.99
N SER A 165 -29.01 -0.70 24.80
CA SER A 165 -29.95 0.42 24.72
C SER A 165 -30.21 1.14 26.06
N GLY A 166 -29.91 2.46 26.11
CA GLY A 166 -30.54 3.53 26.92
C GLY A 166 -30.47 3.49 28.47
N PRO A 167 -31.02 4.51 29.18
CA PRO A 167 -30.80 5.96 29.11
C PRO A 167 -30.18 6.51 30.42
N GLY A 168 -29.43 7.62 30.37
CA GLY A 168 -28.90 8.23 31.59
C GLY A 168 -28.23 9.57 31.34
N GLY A 169 -28.90 10.65 31.74
CA GLY A 169 -28.46 12.01 31.51
C GLY A 169 -27.13 12.35 32.18
N ALA A 170 -26.28 13.05 31.44
CA ALA A 170 -25.31 13.97 32.01
C ALA A 170 -25.34 15.24 31.18
N ARG A 171 -26.04 16.23 31.72
CA ARG A 171 -26.02 17.62 31.28
C ARG A 171 -24.56 18.08 31.18
N ARG A 172 -24.15 18.64 30.04
CA ARG A 172 -23.06 19.61 30.01
C ARG A 172 -23.57 20.90 29.41
N SER A 173 -23.63 21.89 30.29
CA SER A 173 -24.08 23.24 30.06
C SER A 173 -23.25 23.96 29.01
N SER A 174 -23.95 24.83 28.29
CA SER A 174 -23.48 25.93 27.45
C SER A 174 -22.18 26.60 27.91
N ALA A 175 -21.20 26.66 26.99
CA ALA A 175 -20.24 27.75 26.95
C ALA A 175 -19.73 27.96 25.51
N GLY A 176 -19.95 29.17 24.99
CA GLY A 176 -19.03 29.83 24.06
C GLY A 176 -19.29 29.62 22.57
N ALA A 177 -19.91 30.64 21.94
CA ALA A 177 -19.68 30.94 20.54
C ALA A 177 -18.18 31.13 20.28
N ARG A 178 -17.64 30.45 19.25
CA ARG A 178 -16.31 30.72 18.70
C ARG A 178 -16.34 30.57 17.17
N SER A 179 -16.35 31.71 16.50
CA SER A 179 -15.63 31.96 15.24
C SER A 179 -14.64 33.10 15.54
N PRO A 180 -13.55 33.37 14.77
CA PRO A 180 -13.11 32.78 13.50
C PRO A 180 -11.59 32.44 13.46
N SER A 181 -11.12 32.02 12.28
CA SER A 181 -9.76 32.23 11.72
C SER A 181 -8.70 31.12 11.79
N ARG A 182 -8.33 30.69 10.56
CA ARG A 182 -6.99 30.54 9.99
C ARG A 182 -6.06 29.43 10.50
N THR A 183 -5.71 28.57 9.53
CA THR A 183 -4.42 27.89 9.32
C THR A 183 -3.84 27.08 10.48
N SER A 184 -3.95 25.75 10.40
CA SER A 184 -2.88 24.83 10.81
C SER A 184 -3.10 23.49 10.10
N GLN A 185 -2.30 23.25 9.06
CA GLN A 185 -1.21 22.26 9.07
C GLN A 185 -1.68 20.86 8.68
N HIS A 186 -1.41 20.58 7.41
CA HIS A 186 -1.37 19.27 6.78
C HIS A 186 -0.73 18.24 7.72
N SER A 187 -1.51 17.24 8.14
CA SER A 187 -1.00 16.08 8.85
C SER A 187 -0.50 15.08 7.81
N HIS A 188 0.82 14.97 7.76
CA HIS A 188 1.66 14.09 6.97
C HIS A 188 1.11 12.67 6.79
N THR A 189 0.75 12.33 5.55
CA THR A 189 0.83 10.96 5.01
C THR A 189 1.91 10.96 3.93
N SER A 190 3.17 11.21 4.31
CA SER A 190 4.25 11.52 3.35
C SER A 190 5.16 10.34 2.99
N HIS A 191 4.98 9.15 3.57
CA HIS A 191 5.92 8.04 3.33
C HIS A 191 5.51 7.14 2.16
N ASP A 192 4.22 6.80 1.99
CA ASP A 192 3.76 5.97 0.85
C ASP A 192 3.80 6.72 -0.49
N ASP A 193 3.52 8.03 -0.48
CA ASP A 193 3.55 8.88 -1.69
C ASP A 193 4.98 9.02 -2.24
N SER A 194 6.00 8.94 -1.38
CA SER A 194 7.40 9.07 -1.78
C SER A 194 7.89 7.86 -2.58
N LEU A 195 7.49 6.64 -2.21
CA LEU A 195 7.93 5.44 -2.92
C LEU A 195 7.24 5.30 -4.27
N VAL A 196 5.93 5.52 -4.33
CA VAL A 196 5.18 5.49 -5.59
C VAL A 196 5.65 6.59 -6.53
N ARG A 197 5.91 7.81 -6.03
CA ARG A 197 6.53 8.88 -6.84
C ARG A 197 7.92 8.51 -7.33
N ARG A 198 8.81 8.05 -6.44
CA ARG A 198 10.19 7.68 -6.82
C ARG A 198 10.21 6.52 -7.82
N LEU A 199 9.32 5.54 -7.68
CA LEU A 199 9.13 4.48 -8.67
C LEU A 199 8.55 5.02 -9.99
N ALA A 200 7.62 5.96 -9.94
CA ALA A 200 7.08 6.61 -11.14
C ALA A 200 8.14 7.45 -11.88
N ASP A 201 9.04 8.12 -11.16
CA ASP A 201 10.15 8.90 -11.74
C ASP A 201 11.14 7.97 -12.48
N LEU A 202 11.39 6.76 -11.94
CA LEU A 202 12.23 5.73 -12.59
C LEU A 202 11.59 5.11 -13.83
N VAL A 203 10.26 5.07 -13.90
CA VAL A 203 9.53 4.59 -15.07
C VAL A 203 9.42 5.68 -16.14
N THR A 204 9.38 6.96 -15.75
CA THR A 204 9.16 8.09 -16.67
C THR A 204 10.43 8.84 -17.07
N GLY A 205 11.57 8.61 -16.40
CA GLY A 205 12.84 9.23 -16.74
C GLY A 205 12.92 10.75 -16.48
N ASN A 206 11.99 11.29 -15.68
CA ASN A 206 12.04 12.70 -15.30
C ASN A 206 13.00 12.88 -14.13
N ASN A 207 14.11 13.58 -14.37
CA ASN A 207 15.09 14.02 -13.38
C ASN A 207 14.85 15.48 -12.97
#